data_AF-A0A661KGI3-F1
#
_entry.id   AF-A0A661KGI3-F1
#
_cell.length_a   1.000
_cell.length_b   1.000
_cell.length_c   1.000
_cell.angle_alpha   90.00
_cell.angle_beta   90.00
_cell.angle_gamma   90.00
#
_symmetry.space_group_name_H-M   'P 1'
#
loop_
_entity.id
_entity.type
_entity.pdbx_description
1 polymer ?
#
loop_
_entity_poly.entity_id
_entity_poly.type
_entity_poly.pdbx_seq_one_letter_code
_entity_poly.pdbx_strand_id
1 'polypeptide(L)'
;MPRRKIREEELHDYVMEELSIDESFLPDELKRQPQLYMKYAQKAADLQRDVMLKEIELKEEEANYASRFRSENAHNKITENMVKEYLQNHPDLIALRKELAELKAEHEKAVAARYAFGQRATMLELLVRLNTGG
;
A
#
# COMPACT_ATOMS: atom_id res chain seq x y z
N MET A 1 0.64 -23.19 7.48
CA MET A 1 1.30 -22.86 6.20
C MET A 1 1.88 -21.46 6.29
N PRO A 2 3.20 -21.26 6.11
CA PRO A 2 3.79 -19.94 6.21
C PRO A 2 3.46 -19.14 4.95
N ARG A 3 2.79 -17.99 5.12
CA ARG A 3 2.61 -17.00 4.04
C ARG A 3 4.01 -16.51 3.68
N ARG A 4 4.51 -16.85 2.48
CA ARG A 4 5.79 -16.33 1.97
C ARG A 4 5.70 -14.81 1.95
N LYS A 5 6.52 -14.14 2.77
CA LYS A 5 6.89 -12.73 2.58
C LYS A 5 7.51 -12.65 1.18
N ILE A 6 6.74 -12.18 0.21
CA ILE A 6 7.28 -11.70 -1.06
C ILE A 6 8.24 -10.57 -0.65
N ARG A 7 9.54 -10.74 -0.90
CA ARG A 7 10.53 -9.70 -0.56
C ARG A 7 10.23 -8.49 -1.44
N GLU A 8 10.36 -7.27 -0.92
CA GLU A 8 9.98 -6.05 -1.68
C GLU A 8 10.64 -5.93 -3.07
N GLU A 9 11.82 -6.52 -3.26
CA GLU A 9 12.53 -6.62 -4.55
C GLU A 9 11.75 -7.49 -5.57
N GLU A 10 11.01 -8.52 -5.12
CA GLU A 10 10.26 -9.41 -6.00
C GLU A 10 8.99 -8.76 -6.57
N LEU A 11 8.38 -7.80 -5.86
CA LEU A 11 7.13 -7.20 -6.34
C LEU A 11 7.38 -6.21 -7.50
N HIS A 12 8.45 -5.41 -7.40
CA HIS A 12 8.81 -4.47 -8.46
C HIS A 12 9.16 -5.22 -9.74
N ASP A 13 10.02 -6.23 -9.65
CA ASP A 13 10.48 -6.99 -10.81
C ASP A 13 9.33 -7.76 -11.47
N TYR A 14 8.44 -8.32 -10.66
CA TYR A 14 7.25 -9.02 -11.15
C TYR A 14 6.22 -8.08 -11.80
N VAL A 15 6.06 -6.86 -11.27
CA VAL A 15 5.22 -5.83 -11.92
C VAL A 15 5.82 -5.40 -13.26
N MET A 16 7.13 -5.19 -13.32
CA MET A 16 7.82 -4.79 -14.55
C MET A 16 7.76 -5.89 -15.62
N GLU A 17 7.88 -7.15 -15.22
CA GLU A 17 7.67 -8.30 -16.10
C GLU A 17 6.22 -8.35 -16.63
N GLU A 18 5.22 -8.24 -15.75
CA GLU A 18 3.81 -8.23 -16.18
C GLU A 18 3.43 -6.99 -17.02
N LEU A 19 4.16 -5.88 -16.90
CA LEU A 19 3.96 -4.67 -17.70
C LEU A 19 4.45 -4.83 -19.14
N SER A 20 5.43 -5.70 -19.38
CA SER A 20 5.91 -5.99 -20.75
C SER A 20 4.77 -6.51 -21.64
N ILE A 21 4.80 -6.17 -22.93
CA ILE A 21 3.82 -6.64 -23.93
C ILE A 21 4.54 -7.59 -24.87
N ASP A 22 4.04 -8.82 -24.99
CA ASP A 22 4.49 -9.73 -26.05
C ASP A 22 3.80 -9.40 -27.37
N GLU A 23 4.52 -8.73 -28.27
CA GLU A 23 4.02 -8.35 -29.59
C GLU A 23 3.71 -9.56 -30.49
N SER A 24 4.29 -10.73 -30.21
CA SER A 24 4.00 -11.94 -30.99
C SER A 24 2.64 -12.57 -30.67
N PHE A 25 2.02 -12.18 -29.54
CA PHE A 25 0.74 -12.71 -29.06
C PHE A 25 -0.24 -11.61 -28.57
N LEU A 26 -0.36 -10.52 -29.33
CA LEU A 26 -1.24 -9.38 -28.99
C LEU A 26 -2.70 -9.76 -28.63
N PRO A 27 -3.38 -10.72 -29.29
CA PRO A 27 -4.75 -11.10 -28.92
C PRO A 27 -4.88 -11.68 -27.51
N ASP A 28 -3.86 -12.39 -27.03
CA ASP A 28 -3.86 -12.96 -25.68
C ASP A 28 -3.47 -11.92 -24.64
N GLU A 29 -2.56 -11.00 -24.99
CA GLU A 29 -2.28 -9.83 -24.17
C GLU A 29 -3.53 -8.97 -23.91
N LEU A 30 -4.39 -8.80 -24.92
CA LEU A 30 -5.65 -8.06 -24.79
C LEU A 30 -6.60 -8.71 -23.80
N LYS A 31 -6.68 -10.04 -23.79
CA LYS A 31 -7.52 -10.79 -22.85
C LYS A 31 -6.97 -10.72 -21.42
N ARG A 32 -5.64 -10.72 -21.28
CA ARG A 32 -4.95 -10.68 -19.98
C ARG A 32 -4.99 -9.29 -19.34
N GLN A 33 -4.98 -8.23 -20.15
CA GLN A 33 -4.90 -6.84 -19.69
C GLN A 33 -5.98 -6.44 -18.65
N PRO A 34 -7.28 -6.71 -18.82
CA PRO A 34 -8.28 -6.43 -17.78
C PRO A 34 -8.03 -7.19 -16.48
N GLN A 35 -7.52 -8.42 -16.56
CA GLN A 35 -7.23 -9.25 -15.38
C GLN A 35 -6.06 -8.66 -14.58
N LEU A 36 -5.01 -8.21 -15.27
CA LEU A 36 -3.88 -7.52 -14.64
C LEU A 36 -4.32 -6.22 -13.97
N TYR A 37 -5.12 -5.39 -14.65
CA TYR A 37 -5.67 -4.18 -14.04
C TYR A 37 -6.48 -4.51 -12.77
N MET A 38 -7.39 -5.48 -12.84
CA MET A 38 -8.24 -5.87 -11.69
C MET A 38 -7.42 -6.43 -10.52
N LYS A 39 -6.38 -7.21 -10.80
CA LYS A 39 -5.46 -7.74 -9.77
C LYS A 39 -4.83 -6.62 -8.94
N TYR A 40 -4.25 -5.61 -9.60
CA TYR A 40 -3.60 -4.50 -8.89
C TYR A 40 -4.61 -3.50 -8.31
N ALA A 41 -5.79 -3.34 -8.92
CA ALA A 41 -6.88 -2.58 -8.34
C ALA A 41 -7.39 -3.20 -7.03
N GLN A 42 -7.59 -4.52 -7.00
CA GLN A 42 -7.98 -5.25 -5.79
C GLN A 42 -6.90 -5.16 -4.72
N LYS A 43 -5.62 -5.37 -5.09
CA LYS A 43 -4.50 -5.23 -4.15
C LYS A 43 -4.43 -3.83 -3.52
N ALA A 44 -4.61 -2.77 -4.32
CA ALA A 44 -4.66 -1.41 -3.80
C ALA A 44 -5.85 -1.21 -2.84
N ALA A 45 -7.04 -1.73 -3.17
CA ALA A 45 -8.21 -1.62 -2.31
C ALA A 45 -8.03 -2.35 -0.96
N ASP A 46 -7.42 -3.53 -0.97
CA ASP A 46 -7.14 -4.29 0.25
C ASP A 46 -6.09 -3.59 1.11
N LEU A 47 -4.99 -3.10 0.51
CA LEU A 47 -3.99 -2.32 1.24
C LEU A 47 -4.55 -1.00 1.80
N GLN A 48 -5.45 -0.33 1.08
CA GLN A 48 -6.14 0.85 1.60
C GLN A 48 -6.97 0.53 2.84
N ARG A 49 -7.63 -0.63 2.87
CA ARG A 49 -8.36 -1.11 4.06
C ARG A 49 -7.40 -1.35 5.22
N ASP A 50 -6.28 -2.00 4.96
CA ASP A 50 -5.28 -2.30 5.99
C ASP A 50 -4.66 -1.02 6.57
N VAL A 51 -4.35 -0.03 5.71
CA VAL A 51 -3.92 1.31 6.13
C VAL A 51 -4.97 1.95 7.04
N MET A 52 -6.25 1.93 6.67
CA MET A 52 -7.33 2.52 7.49
C MET A 52 -7.45 1.85 8.84
N LEU A 53 -7.41 0.51 8.89
CA LEU A 53 -7.46 -0.24 10.14
C LEU A 53 -6.27 0.09 11.04
N LYS A 54 -5.07 0.18 10.46
CA LYS A 54 -3.85 0.52 11.21
C LYS A 54 -3.84 1.97 11.71
N GLU A 55 -4.44 2.91 10.97
CA GLU A 55 -4.65 4.28 11.43
C GLU A 55 -5.61 4.37 12.61
N ILE A 56 -6.66 3.53 12.63
CA ILE A 56 -7.57 3.43 13.77
C ILE A 56 -6.83 2.86 14.98
N GLU A 57 -6.12 1.73 14.80
CA GLU A 57 -5.31 1.10 15.85
C GLU A 57 -4.32 2.09 16.48
N LEU A 58 -3.58 2.85 15.65
CA LEU A 58 -2.65 3.86 16.14
C LEU A 58 -3.34 4.93 17.01
N LYS A 59 -4.51 5.41 16.60
CA LYS A 59 -5.26 6.43 17.35
C LYS A 59 -5.81 5.91 18.67
N GLU A 60 -6.29 4.66 18.67
CA GLU A 60 -6.77 3.99 19.88
C GLU A 60 -5.63 3.81 20.89
N GLU A 61 -4.46 3.34 20.43
CA GLU A 61 -3.29 3.19 21.28
C GLU A 61 -2.74 4.55 21.77
N GLU A 62 -2.71 5.59 20.93
CA GLU A 62 -2.34 6.93 21.36
C GLU A 62 -3.27 7.45 22.47
N ALA A 63 -4.58 7.23 22.35
CA ALA A 63 -5.54 7.61 23.39
C ALA A 63 -5.35 6.81 24.68
N ASN A 64 -5.12 5.50 24.58
CA ASN A 64 -4.87 4.61 25.71
C ASN A 64 -3.61 5.04 26.48
N TYR A 65 -2.50 5.23 25.77
CA TYR A 65 -1.24 5.66 26.35
C TYR A 65 -1.29 7.07 26.94
N ALA A 66 -2.01 8.00 26.29
CA ALA A 66 -2.23 9.33 26.84
C ALA A 66 -3.00 9.29 28.16
N SER A 67 -4.05 8.47 28.21
CA SER A 67 -4.87 8.27 29.41
C SER A 67 -4.05 7.67 30.55
N ARG A 68 -3.26 6.62 30.27
CA ARG A 68 -2.35 5.99 31.25
C ARG A 68 -1.32 6.98 31.79
N PHE A 69 -0.63 7.70 30.91
CA PHE A 69 0.36 8.70 31.31
C PHE A 69 -0.25 9.78 32.22
N ARG A 70 -1.46 10.24 31.89
CA ARG A 70 -2.20 11.21 32.72
C ARG A 70 -2.58 10.65 34.07
N SER A 71 -3.04 9.40 34.12
CA SER A 71 -3.40 8.71 35.37
C SER A 71 -2.19 8.46 36.27
N GLU A 72 -1.08 7.99 35.70
CA GLU A 72 0.17 7.69 36.44
C GLU A 72 0.83 8.95 37.00
N ASN A 73 0.61 10.10 36.37
CA ASN A 73 1.15 11.39 36.76
C ASN A 73 0.10 12.34 37.36
N ALA A 74 -1.02 11.80 37.88
CA ALA A 74 -2.15 12.61 38.34
C ALA A 74 -1.81 13.63 39.45
N HIS A 75 -0.72 13.41 40.18
CA HIS A 75 -0.22 14.32 41.22
C HIS A 75 0.72 15.41 40.71
N ASN A 76 1.07 15.38 39.41
CA ASN A 76 1.96 16.34 38.76
C ASN A 76 1.17 17.28 37.85
N LYS A 77 1.67 18.50 37.64
CA LYS A 77 1.11 19.41 36.62
C LYS A 77 1.53 18.91 35.24
N ILE A 78 0.66 18.11 34.60
CA ILE A 78 0.88 17.61 33.24
C ILE A 78 0.47 18.69 32.24
N THR A 79 1.32 18.93 31.25
CA THR A 79 1.01 19.79 30.10
C THR A 79 0.74 18.94 28.86
N GLU A 80 -0.03 19.46 27.90
CA GLU A 80 -0.27 18.77 26.63
C GLU A 80 1.03 18.48 25.84
N ASN A 81 2.04 19.34 26.00
CA ASN A 81 3.36 19.10 25.39
C ASN A 81 4.05 17.86 25.98
N MET A 82 3.95 17.64 27.29
CA MET A 82 4.52 16.46 27.94
C MET A 82 3.83 15.17 27.46
N VAL A 83 2.51 15.18 27.32
CA VAL A 83 1.75 14.05 26.78
C VAL A 83 2.18 13.78 25.34
N LYS A 84 2.29 14.83 24.52
CA LYS A 84 2.71 14.71 23.12
C LYS A 84 4.11 14.14 22.99
N GLU A 85 5.07 14.62 23.77
CA GLU A 85 6.44 14.13 23.79
C GLU A 85 6.51 12.66 24.23
N TYR A 86 5.73 12.28 25.25
CA TYR A 86 5.60 10.89 25.68
C TYR A 86 5.07 9.98 24.55
N LEU A 87 3.98 10.37 23.89
CA LEU A 87 3.39 9.60 22.79
C LEU A 87 4.29 9.51 21.56
N GLN A 88 5.08 10.55 21.29
CA GLN A 88 6.03 10.55 20.17
C GLN A 88 7.17 9.57 20.41
N ASN A 89 7.64 9.45 21.66
CA ASN A 89 8.79 8.64 22.02
C ASN A 89 8.44 7.23 22.52
N HIS A 90 7.15 6.90 22.66
CA HIS A 90 6.73 5.58 23.15
C HIS A 90 7.11 4.48 22.14
N PRO A 91 7.88 3.44 22.55
CA PRO A 91 8.40 2.41 21.63
C PRO A 91 7.32 1.72 20.78
N ASP A 92 6.18 1.37 21.38
CA ASP A 92 5.08 0.71 20.67
C ASP A 92 4.44 1.63 19.62
N LEU A 93 4.27 2.91 19.94
CA LEU A 93 3.70 3.88 19.00
C LEU A 93 4.68 4.19 17.87
N ILE A 94 5.98 4.16 18.13
CA ILE A 94 7.02 4.24 17.09
C ILE A 94 6.93 3.03 16.15
N ALA A 95 6.82 1.82 16.70
CA ALA A 95 6.68 0.59 15.91
C ALA A 95 5.41 0.63 15.05
N LEU A 96 4.27 1.02 15.63
CA LEU A 96 3.00 1.15 14.90
C LEU A 96 3.07 2.19 13.77
N ARG A 97 3.68 3.35 14.01
CA ARG A 97 3.89 4.37 12.96
C ARG A 97 4.77 3.86 11.84
N LYS A 98 5.80 3.06 12.15
CA LYS A 98 6.65 2.43 11.15
C LYS A 98 5.88 1.43 10.29
N GLU A 99 5.12 0.53 10.91
CA GLU A 99 4.26 -0.43 10.20
C GLU A 99 3.24 0.29 9.31
N LEU A 100 2.63 1.36 9.82
CA LEU A 100 1.70 2.18 9.04
C LEU A 100 2.39 2.85 7.83
N ALA A 101 3.61 3.35 8.01
CA ALA A 101 4.39 3.95 6.92
C ALA A 101 4.74 2.92 5.84
N GLU A 102 5.12 1.70 6.24
CA GLU A 102 5.38 0.59 5.32
C GLU A 102 4.11 0.22 4.54
N LEU A 103 2.96 0.07 5.21
CA LEU A 103 1.67 -0.20 4.56
C LEU A 103 1.26 0.90 3.57
N LYS A 104 1.47 2.18 3.91
CA LYS A 104 1.20 3.30 3.01
C LYS A 104 2.09 3.25 1.77
N ALA A 105 3.37 2.95 1.94
CA ALA A 105 4.29 2.80 0.82
C ALA A 105 3.89 1.62 -0.10
N GLU A 106 3.48 0.49 0.46
CA GLU A 106 2.97 -0.64 -0.33
C GLU A 106 1.68 -0.29 -1.08
N HIS A 107 0.76 0.42 -0.42
CA HIS A 107 -0.47 0.90 -1.04
C HIS A 107 -0.16 1.82 -2.24
N GLU A 108 0.74 2.78 -2.07
CA GLU A 108 1.17 3.69 -3.15
C GLU A 108 1.78 2.92 -4.32
N LYS A 109 2.63 1.93 -4.07
CA LYS A 109 3.18 1.05 -5.12
C LYS A 109 2.06 0.31 -5.88
N ALA A 110 1.07 -0.23 -5.18
CA ALA A 110 -0.06 -0.92 -5.81
C ALA A 110 -0.96 0.02 -6.63
N VAL A 111 -1.18 1.25 -6.15
CA VAL A 111 -1.88 2.29 -6.89
C VAL A 111 -1.13 2.67 -8.16
N ALA A 112 0.18 2.89 -8.08
CA ALA A 112 1.03 3.17 -9.23
C ALA A 112 0.99 2.03 -10.26
N ALA A 113 1.07 0.77 -9.82
CA ALA A 113 0.94 -0.39 -10.70
C ALA A 113 -0.42 -0.42 -11.41
N ARG A 114 -1.53 -0.18 -10.69
CA ARG A 114 -2.87 -0.07 -11.31
C ARG A 114 -2.90 0.99 -12.41
N TYR A 115 -2.32 2.16 -12.17
CA TYR A 115 -2.24 3.23 -13.19
C TYR A 115 -1.39 2.81 -14.39
N ALA A 116 -0.24 2.17 -14.16
CA ALA A 116 0.63 1.68 -15.22
C ALA A 116 -0.10 0.64 -16.11
N PHE A 117 -0.84 -0.29 -15.50
CA PHE A 117 -1.70 -1.21 -16.27
C PHE A 117 -2.82 -0.47 -17.01
N GLY A 118 -3.40 0.59 -16.44
CA GLY A 118 -4.33 1.45 -17.17
C GLY A 118 -3.71 2.05 -18.45
N GLN A 119 -2.47 2.52 -18.38
CA GLN A 119 -1.74 3.04 -19.55
C GLN A 119 -1.35 1.94 -20.54
N ARG A 120 -0.97 0.75 -20.03
CA ARG A 120 -0.66 -0.43 -20.85
C ARG A 120 -1.82 -0.82 -21.75
N ALA A 121 -3.07 -0.71 -21.27
CA ALA A 121 -4.26 -1.00 -22.08
C ALA A 121 -4.33 -0.09 -23.32
N THR A 122 -4.13 1.22 -23.13
CA THR A 122 -4.11 2.18 -24.24
C THR A 122 -3.00 1.87 -25.24
N MET A 123 -1.80 1.53 -24.76
CA MET A 123 -0.67 1.17 -25.64
C MET A 123 -0.97 -0.10 -26.44
N LEU A 124 -1.55 -1.11 -25.79
CA LEU A 124 -1.90 -2.38 -26.42
C LEU A 124 -2.97 -2.20 -27.51
N GLU A 125 -3.99 -1.36 -27.27
CA GLU A 125 -4.97 -1.00 -28.29
C GLU A 125 -4.32 -0.34 -29.51
N LEU A 126 -3.36 0.57 -29.31
CA LEU A 126 -2.62 1.21 -30.40
C LEU A 126 -1.77 0.21 -31.19
N LEU A 127 -1.04 -0.67 -30.50
CA LEU A 127 -0.23 -1.71 -31.13
C LEU A 127 -1.08 -2.67 -31.98
N VAL A 128 -2.25 -3.07 -31.48
CA VAL A 128 -3.18 -3.93 -32.22
C VAL A 128 -3.65 -3.22 -33.48
N ARG A 129 -4.10 -1.95 -33.38
CA ARG A 129 -4.55 -1.18 -34.56
C ARG A 129 -3.46 -1.01 -35.62
N LEU A 130 -2.20 -0.83 -35.21
CA LEU A 130 -1.08 -0.70 -36.12
C LEU A 130 -0.73 -2.04 -36.82
N ASN A 131 -0.81 -3.16 -36.09
CA ASN A 131 -0.43 -4.48 -36.61
C ASN A 131 -1.53 -5.23 -37.36
N THR A 132 -2.81 -4.97 -37.08
CA THR A 132 -3.92 -5.61 -37.82
C THR A 132 -4.30 -4.87 -39.10
N GLY A 133 -3.69 -3.71 -39.35
CA GLY A 133 -4.17 -2.75 -40.34
C GLY A 133 -5.48 -2.09 -39.85
N GLY A 134 -5.59 -0.79 -40.01
CA GLY A 134 -6.88 -0.10 -39.86
C GLY A 134 -7.89 -0.55 -40.91
#